data_AF-L1K0J4-F1
#
_entry.id   AF-L1K0J4-F1
#
_cell.length_a   1.000
_cell.length_b   1.000
_cell.length_c   1.000
_cell.angle_alpha   90.00
_cell.angle_beta   90.00
_cell.angle_gamma   90.00
#
_symmetry.space_group_name_H-M   'P 1'
#
loop_
_entity.id
_entity.type
_entity.pdbx_description
1 polymer ?
#
loop_
_entity_poly.entity_id
_entity_poly.type
_entity_poly.pdbx_seq_one_letter_code
_entity_poly.pdbx_strand_id
1 'polypeptide(L)'
;RLNGYLSPYLGNLTELRLAYLHVNEFSGEIPREMARLQKLQRLLLRDNQLTGPLPAELGSMLALKDLYFDVNKFEGAIPLE
;
A
#
# COMPACT_ATOMS: atom_id res chain seq x y z
N ARG A 1 -10.62 4.41 14.89
CA ARG A 1 -10.11 3.88 13.60
C ARG A 1 -10.15 5.03 12.61
N LEU A 2 -9.09 5.21 11.81
CA LEU A 2 -9.05 6.24 10.77
C LEU A 2 -9.84 5.76 9.55
N ASN A 3 -10.48 6.68 8.83
CA ASN A 3 -11.26 6.40 7.62
C ASN A 3 -10.84 7.31 6.47
N GLY A 4 -11.43 7.07 5.29
CA GLY A 4 -11.15 7.81 4.06
C GLY A 4 -10.19 7.05 3.13
N TYR A 5 -9.46 7.79 2.31
CA TYR A 5 -8.61 7.23 1.26
C TYR A 5 -7.13 7.42 1.57
N LEU A 6 -6.30 6.52 1.08
CA LEU A 6 -4.85 6.73 1.06
C LEU A 6 -4.55 7.84 0.05
N SER A 7 -3.94 8.92 0.52
CA SER A 7 -3.62 10.06 -0.32
C SER A 7 -2.44 9.74 -1.25
N PRO A 8 -2.50 10.07 -2.56
CA PRO A 8 -1.34 9.90 -3.46
C PRO A 8 -0.13 10.71 -3.01
N TYR A 9 -0.33 11.78 -2.23
CA TYR A 9 0.76 12.57 -1.65
C TYR A 9 1.60 11.81 -0.62
N LEU A 10 1.14 10.65 -0.12
CA LEU A 10 1.99 9.75 0.68
C LEU A 10 3.25 9.33 -0.08
N GLY A 11 3.19 9.25 -1.42
CA GLY A 11 4.35 8.97 -2.28
C GLY A 11 5.47 10.02 -2.20
N ASN A 12 5.23 11.19 -1.62
CA ASN A 12 6.25 12.23 -1.43
C ASN A 12 7.11 12.02 -0.17
N LEU A 13 6.76 11.07 0.69
CA LEU A 13 7.50 10.75 1.90
C LEU A 13 8.70 9.85 1.59
N THR A 14 9.58 10.25 0.67
CA THR A 14 10.61 9.38 0.06
C THR A 14 11.63 8.79 1.03
N GLU A 15 11.75 9.33 2.25
CA GLU A 15 12.59 8.81 3.33
C GLU A 15 11.87 7.77 4.22
N LEU A 16 10.58 7.51 3.99
CA LEU A 16 9.77 6.60 4.78
C LEU A 16 10.29 5.16 4.66
N ARG A 17 10.52 4.52 5.81
CA ARG A 17 10.97 3.13 5.88
C ARG A 17 9.88 2.17 6.33
N LEU A 18 8.94 2.65 7.14
CA LEU A 18 7.88 1.84 7.73
C LEU A 18 6.55 2.59 7.59
N ALA A 19 5.55 1.91 7.05
CA ALA A 19 4.18 2.41 6.96
C ALA A 19 3.24 1.40 7.62
N TYR A 20 2.77 1.71 8.83
CA TYR A 20 1.84 0.87 9.59
C TYR A 20 0.45 1.50 9.56
N LEU A 21 -0.39 1.01 8.65
CA LEU A 21 -1.75 1.51 8.40
C LEU A 21 -2.84 0.46 8.67
N HIS A 22 -2.44 -0.71 9.16
CA HIS A 22 -3.32 -1.83 9.50
C HIS A 22 -4.36 -1.49 10.59
N VAL A 23 -5.48 -2.20 10.60
CA VAL A 23 -6.58 -2.07 11.58
C VAL A 23 -7.21 -0.67 11.55
N ASN A 24 -7.59 -0.23 10.35
CA ASN A 24 -8.30 1.02 10.11
C ASN A 24 -9.50 0.77 9.19
N GLU A 25 -10.13 1.85 8.74
CA GLU A 25 -11.28 1.85 7.86
C GLU A 25 -10.94 2.58 6.54
N PHE A 26 -9.69 2.49 6.09
CA PHE A 26 -9.31 3.05 4.79
C PHE A 26 -9.98 2.27 3.66
N SER A 27 -10.47 3.00 2.66
CA SER A 27 -11.20 2.48 1.50
C SER A 27 -10.61 2.99 0.19
N GLY A 28 -11.08 2.45 -0.93
CA GLY A 28 -10.56 2.76 -2.26
C GLY A 28 -9.26 2.03 -2.57
N GLU A 29 -8.56 2.48 -3.60
CA GLU A 29 -7.36 1.80 -4.13
C GLU A 29 -6.07 2.26 -3.42
N ILE A 30 -5.01 1.45 -3.55
CA ILE A 30 -3.66 1.88 -3.19
C ILE A 30 -3.16 2.85 -4.28
N PRO A 31 -2.75 4.08 -3.94
CA PRO A 31 -2.19 5.00 -4.93
C PRO A 31 -0.89 4.46 -5.49
N ARG A 32 -0.77 4.38 -6.82
CA ARG A 32 0.46 3.97 -7.51
C ARG A 32 1.67 4.84 -7.15
N GLU A 33 1.44 6.09 -6.71
CA GLU A 33 2.47 7.01 -6.24
C GLU A 33 3.24 6.47 -5.03
N MET A 34 2.67 5.51 -4.28
CA MET A 34 3.39 4.82 -3.19
C MET A 34 4.61 4.04 -3.68
N ALA A 35 4.68 3.68 -4.97
CA ALA A 35 5.87 3.08 -5.57
C ALA A 35 7.09 4.02 -5.57
N ARG A 36 6.91 5.34 -5.35
CA ARG A 36 8.03 6.29 -5.18
C ARG A 36 8.78 6.09 -3.86
N LEU A 37 8.20 5.36 -2.91
CA LEU A 37 8.78 5.10 -1.59
C LEU A 37 9.86 4.02 -1.65
N GLN A 38 10.91 4.27 -2.42
CA GLN A 38 11.99 3.30 -2.73
C GLN A 38 12.82 2.88 -1.50
N LYS A 39 12.67 3.55 -0.36
CA LYS A 39 13.29 3.20 0.93
C LYS A 39 12.34 2.42 1.86
N LEU A 40 11.09 2.23 1.47
CA LEU A 40 10.08 1.56 2.30
C LEU A 40 10.41 0.07 2.40
N GLN A 41 10.46 -0.41 3.63
CA GLN A 41 10.79 -1.79 3.97
C GLN A 41 9.57 -2.59 4.37
N ARG A 42 8.59 -1.93 5.01
CA ARG A 42 7.35 -2.58 5.45
C ARG A 42 6.15 -1.70 5.15
N LEU A 43 5.17 -2.28 4.46
CA LEU A 43 3.87 -1.69 4.19
C LEU A 43 2.79 -2.61 4.75
N LEU A 44 2.19 -2.22 5.88
CA LEU A 44 1.13 -2.98 6.53
C LEU A 44 -0.21 -2.29 6.32
N LEU A 45 -1.04 -2.88 5.45
CA LEU A 45 -2.37 -2.43 5.05
C LEU A 45 -3.49 -3.37 5.51
N ARG A 46 -3.14 -4.49 6.16
CA ARG A 46 -4.07 -5.51 6.64
C ARG A 46 -5.23 -4.93 7.46
N ASP A 47 -6.41 -5.53 7.36
CA ASP A 47 -7.60 -5.15 8.15
C ASP A 47 -8.01 -3.69 7.86
N ASN A 48 -8.40 -3.48 6.61
CA ASN A 48 -8.96 -2.24 6.06
C ASN A 48 -10.09 -2.60 5.07
N GLN A 49 -10.59 -1.60 4.34
CA GLN A 49 -11.65 -1.74 3.33
C GLN A 49 -11.13 -1.38 1.92
N LEU A 50 -9.82 -1.54 1.67
CA LEU A 50 -9.19 -1.22 0.38
C LEU A 50 -9.69 -2.16 -0.73
N THR A 51 -9.83 -1.63 -1.94
CA THR A 51 -10.41 -2.30 -3.12
C THR A 51 -9.49 -2.18 -4.33
N GLY A 52 -9.91 -2.77 -5.46
CA GLY A 52 -9.19 -2.68 -6.73
C GLY A 52 -7.97 -3.61 -6.81
N PRO A 53 -7.20 -3.53 -7.91
CA PRO A 53 -5.98 -4.31 -8.07
C PRO A 53 -4.83 -3.80 -7.20
N LEU A 54 -3.88 -4.69 -6.88
CA LEU A 54 -2.58 -4.26 -6.39
C LEU A 54 -1.84 -3.51 -7.52
N PRO A 55 -1.33 -2.28 -7.29
CA PRO A 55 -0.55 -1.59 -8.31
C PRO A 55 0.71 -2.39 -8.66
N ALA A 56 0.88 -2.69 -9.94
CA ALA A 56 2.07 -3.38 -10.45
C ALA A 56 3.36 -2.63 -10.12
N GLU A 57 3.28 -1.30 -9.99
CA GLU A 57 4.40 -0.45 -9.63
C GLU A 57 4.97 -0.77 -8.23
N LEU A 58 4.21 -1.41 -7.33
CA LEU A 58 4.75 -1.89 -6.05
C LEU A 58 5.85 -2.94 -6.24
N GLY A 59 5.85 -3.70 -7.35
CA GLY A 59 6.94 -4.63 -7.70
C GLY A 59 8.28 -3.94 -7.93
N SER A 60 8.28 -2.64 -8.25
CA SER A 60 9.51 -1.86 -8.42
C SER A 60 10.19 -1.45 -7.10
N MET A 61 9.57 -1.71 -5.94
CA MET A 61 10.06 -1.27 -4.64
C MET A 61 11.10 -2.23 -4.06
N LEU A 62 12.36 -2.11 -4.51
CA LEU A 62 13.45 -3.06 -4.18
C LEU A 62 13.76 -3.19 -2.68
N ALA A 63 13.44 -2.19 -1.86
CA ALA A 63 13.66 -2.22 -0.42
C ALA A 63 12.52 -2.91 0.35
N LEU A 64 11.36 -3.13 -0.27
CA LEU A 64 10.17 -3.67 0.36
C LEU A 64 10.37 -5.15 0.68
N LYS A 65 10.25 -5.49 1.97
CA LYS A 65 10.43 -6.85 2.48
C LYS A 65 9.12 -7.46 2.93
N ASP A 66 8.29 -6.65 3.57
CA ASP A 66 7.02 -7.08 4.12
C ASP A 66 5.88 -6.24 3.52
N LEU A 67 4.96 -6.91 2.82
CA LEU A 67 3.72 -6.33 2.32
C LEU A 67 2.54 -7.15 2.83
N TYR A 68 1.81 -6.62 3.81
CA TYR A 68 0.60 -7.27 4.33
C TYR A 68 -0.62 -6.49 3.86
N PHE A 69 -1.40 -7.09 2.96
CA PHE A 69 -2.57 -6.48 2.35
C PHE A 69 -3.84 -7.34 2.54
N ASP A 70 -3.73 -8.46 3.25
CA ASP A 70 -4.83 -9.38 3.53
C ASP A 70 -5.92 -8.74 4.39
N VAL A 71 -7.10 -9.36 4.48
CA VAL A 71 -8.27 -8.78 5.17
C VAL A 71 -8.59 -7.37 4.63
N ASN A 72 -8.71 -7.30 3.30
CA ASN A 72 -9.20 -6.18 2.51
C ASN A 72 -10.12 -6.74 1.41
N LYS A 73 -10.52 -5.91 0.44
CA LYS A 73 -11.40 -6.26 -0.68
C LYS A 73 -10.67 -6.12 -2.02
N PHE A 74 -9.36 -6.41 -2.06
CA PHE A 74 -8.57 -6.40 -3.29
C PHE A 74 -9.07 -7.44 -4.28
N GLU A 75 -8.97 -7.12 -5.56
CA GLU A 75 -9.40 -7.95 -6.69
C GLU A 75 -8.33 -7.99 -7.78
N GLY A 76 -8.55 -8.81 -8.81
CA GLY A 76 -7.58 -8.97 -9.90
C GLY A 76 -6.42 -9.92 -9.55
N ALA A 77 -5.43 -9.95 -10.43
CA ALA A 77 -4.27 -10.83 -10.29
C ALA A 77 -3.20 -10.20 -9.39
N ILE A 78 -2.38 -11.05 -8.75
CA ILE A 78 -1.13 -10.60 -8.16
C ILE A 78 -0.20 -10.19 -9.33
N PRO A 79 0.33 -8.96 -9.35
CA PRO A 79 1.27 -8.53 -10.39
C PRO A 79 2.52 -9.40 -10.42
N LEU A 80 3.08 -9.66 -11.61
CA LEU A 80 4.14 -10.65 -11.84
C LEU A 80 5.54 -10.03 -11.97
N GLU A 81 5.66 -8.70 -11.90
CA GLU A 81 6.91 -7.97 -12.18
C GLU A 81 8.03 -8.21 -11.16
#